data_AF-W6W598-F1
#
_entry.id   AF-W6W598-F1
#
_cell.length_a   1.000
_cell.length_b   1.000
_cell.length_c   1.000
_cell.angle_alpha   90.00
_cell.angle_beta   90.00
_cell.angle_gamma   90.00
#
_symmetry.space_group_name_H-M   'P 1'
#
loop_
_entity.id
_entity.type
_entity.pdbx_description
1 polymer ?
#
loop_
_entity_poly.entity_id
_entity_poly.type
_entity_poly.pdbx_seq_one_letter_code
_entity_poly.pdbx_strand_id
1 'polypeptide(L)'
;MPRSIFPMEIADLSAFAKSVRHQIDTLDHKPSHLEMLNLLTKAAGFRNYQHFRAAAKTADVIAGWRPVLDDEPAPDEERVLKTARHFDEEGRLVRWPAKRGQQEICLWFLWSKIPAGREFTERQISELLNTLHVFGDAALLRRDLFDFGLVQRTRDGREYRRIEQKPPAELKLLLSRIGLARAKAA
;
A
#
# COMPACT_ATOMS: atom_id res chain seq x y z
N MET A 1 -34.65 16.25 7.62
CA MET A 1 -33.27 16.78 7.76
C MET A 1 -32.41 15.71 8.43
N PRO A 2 -31.25 15.35 7.89
CA PRO A 2 -30.37 14.36 8.52
C PRO A 2 -29.92 14.85 9.91
N ARG A 3 -29.98 13.96 10.90
CA ARG A 3 -29.60 14.25 12.29
C ARG A 3 -28.07 14.29 12.38
N SER A 4 -27.50 15.49 12.55
CA SER A 4 -26.05 15.62 12.75
C SER A 4 -25.68 15.20 14.17
N ILE A 5 -24.82 14.20 14.30
CA ILE A 5 -24.26 13.73 15.58
C ILE A 5 -22.88 14.38 15.73
N PHE A 6 -22.66 15.09 16.83
CA PHE A 6 -21.37 15.72 17.14
C PHE A 6 -20.78 15.03 18.38
N PRO A 7 -19.79 14.13 18.23
CA PRO A 7 -19.12 13.53 19.36
C PRO A 7 -18.35 14.59 20.15
N MET A 8 -18.29 14.43 21.47
CA MET A 8 -17.54 15.31 22.37
C MET A 8 -16.73 14.44 23.31
N GLU A 9 -15.43 14.66 23.36
CA GLU A 9 -14.53 14.05 24.34
C GLU A 9 -14.35 14.98 25.53
N ILE A 10 -14.29 14.40 26.74
CA ILE A 10 -14.15 15.14 27.99
C ILE A 10 -12.96 14.54 28.74
N ALA A 11 -11.97 15.38 29.05
CA ALA A 11 -10.73 14.94 29.69
C ALA A 11 -10.92 14.47 31.15
N ASP A 12 -11.86 15.08 31.88
CA ASP A 12 -12.19 14.71 33.27
C ASP A 12 -13.72 14.73 33.47
N LEU A 13 -14.30 13.53 33.58
CA LEU A 13 -15.73 13.33 33.77
C LEU A 13 -16.22 13.89 35.13
N SER A 14 -15.40 13.83 36.17
CA SER A 14 -15.77 14.27 37.52
C SER A 14 -15.82 15.79 37.60
N ALA A 15 -14.81 16.47 37.04
CA ALA A 15 -14.78 17.93 36.96
C ALA A 15 -15.93 18.46 36.08
N PHE A 16 -16.18 17.79 34.96
CA PHE A 16 -17.30 18.11 34.07
C PHE A 16 -18.65 18.04 34.79
N ALA A 17 -18.97 16.93 35.45
CA ALA A 17 -20.24 16.75 36.14
C ALA A 17 -20.45 17.79 37.25
N LYS A 18 -19.39 18.12 38.01
CA LYS A 18 -19.43 19.19 39.03
C LYS A 18 -19.73 20.56 38.42
N SER A 19 -19.09 20.90 37.31
CA SER A 19 -19.31 22.16 36.59
C SER A 19 -20.74 22.28 36.06
N VAL A 20 -21.28 21.20 35.47
CA VAL A 20 -22.67 21.18 34.99
C VAL A 20 -23.65 21.39 36.14
N ARG A 21 -23.46 20.66 37.25
CA ARG A 21 -24.33 20.77 38.42
C ARG A 21 -24.33 22.18 38.99
N HIS A 22 -23.16 22.78 39.19
CA HIS A 22 -23.04 24.14 39.68
C HIS A 22 -23.76 25.16 38.79
N GLN A 23 -23.61 25.05 37.46
CA GLN A 23 -24.29 25.96 36.54
C GLN A 23 -25.82 25.77 36.52
N ILE A 24 -26.33 24.54 36.71
CA ILE A 24 -27.77 24.30 36.86
C ILE A 24 -28.29 24.89 38.16
N ASP A 25 -27.55 24.73 39.26
CA ASP A 25 -27.94 25.25 40.58
C ASP A 25 -28.01 26.79 40.60
N THR A 26 -27.29 27.48 39.70
CA THR A 26 -27.38 28.94 39.53
C THR A 26 -28.61 29.41 38.73
N LEU A 27 -29.39 28.50 38.14
CA LEU A 27 -30.59 28.85 37.40
C LEU A 27 -31.82 28.70 38.30
N ASP A 28 -32.61 29.76 38.42
CA ASP A 28 -33.88 29.74 39.17
C ASP A 28 -35.04 29.04 38.41
N HIS A 29 -34.73 28.42 37.28
CA HIS A 29 -35.70 27.78 36.39
C HIS A 29 -35.08 26.56 35.72
N LYS A 30 -35.94 25.69 35.18
CA LYS A 30 -35.50 24.53 34.41
C LYS A 30 -34.92 25.01 33.07
N PRO A 31 -33.67 24.66 32.73
CA PRO A 31 -33.08 25.06 31.46
C PRO A 31 -33.83 24.48 30.27
N SER A 32 -34.00 25.30 29.24
CA SER A 32 -34.45 24.86 27.92
C SER A 32 -33.41 23.93 27.26
N HIS A 33 -33.79 23.30 26.15
CA HIS A 33 -32.88 22.40 25.43
C HIS A 33 -31.61 23.12 24.95
N LEU A 34 -31.73 24.34 24.42
CA LEU A 34 -30.59 25.12 23.96
C LEU A 34 -29.68 25.55 25.12
N GLU A 35 -30.27 25.92 26.26
CA GLU A 35 -29.51 26.25 27.47
C GLU A 35 -28.76 25.04 27.99
N MET A 36 -29.40 23.86 28.05
CA MET A 36 -28.74 22.62 28.41
C MET A 36 -27.54 22.32 27.49
N LEU A 37 -27.69 22.47 26.17
CA LEU A 37 -26.57 22.29 25.24
C LEU A 37 -25.43 23.29 25.49
N ASN A 38 -25.75 24.54 25.83
CA ASN A 38 -24.74 25.54 26.18
C ASN A 38 -24.04 25.22 27.50
N LEU A 39 -24.76 24.74 28.52
CA LEU A 39 -24.19 24.31 29.80
C LEU A 39 -23.21 23.15 29.63
N LEU A 40 -23.62 22.11 28.88
CA LEU A 40 -22.80 20.94 28.60
C LEU A 40 -21.54 21.32 27.82
N THR A 41 -21.67 22.13 26.77
CA THR A 41 -20.51 22.55 25.96
C THR A 41 -19.57 23.48 26.74
N LYS A 42 -20.08 24.34 27.62
CA LYS A 42 -19.26 25.15 28.53
C LYS A 42 -18.49 24.32 29.55
N ALA A 43 -19.14 23.32 30.15
CA ALA A 43 -18.46 22.41 31.07
C ALA A 43 -17.35 21.60 30.38
N ALA A 44 -17.46 21.38 29.07
CA ALA A 44 -16.42 20.78 28.23
C ALA A 44 -15.37 21.77 27.68
N GLY A 45 -15.43 23.05 28.07
CA GLY A 45 -14.43 24.07 27.70
C GLY A 45 -14.75 24.90 26.45
N PHE A 46 -15.92 24.74 25.84
CA PHE A 46 -16.36 25.55 24.69
C PHE A 46 -17.15 26.78 25.15
N ARG A 47 -17.16 27.87 24.35
CA ARG A 47 -17.89 29.10 24.74
C ARG A 47 -19.42 28.91 24.72
N ASN A 48 -19.93 28.14 23.78
CA ASN A 48 -21.34 27.81 23.59
C ASN A 48 -21.50 26.67 22.57
N TYR A 49 -22.73 26.23 22.33
CA TYR A 49 -23.04 25.13 21.42
C TYR A 49 -22.69 25.41 19.95
N GLN A 50 -22.79 26.66 19.49
CA GLN A 50 -22.41 27.01 18.11
C GLN A 50 -20.88 26.94 17.92
N HIS A 51 -20.11 27.35 18.92
CA HIS A 51 -18.65 27.23 18.91
C HIS A 51 -18.21 25.76 18.89
N PHE A 52 -18.85 24.91 19.70
CA PHE A 52 -18.63 23.45 19.67
C PHE A 52 -18.96 22.87 18.29
N ARG A 53 -20.11 23.23 17.71
CA ARG A 53 -20.53 22.73 16.39
C ARG A 53 -19.58 23.16 15.27
N ALA A 54 -19.09 24.39 15.31
CA ALA A 54 -18.12 24.90 14.34
C ALA A 54 -16.80 24.12 14.46
N ALA A 55 -16.28 23.96 15.68
CA ALA A 55 -15.06 23.19 15.94
C ALA A 55 -15.18 21.72 15.51
N ALA A 56 -16.30 21.06 15.81
CA ALA A 56 -16.55 19.68 15.42
C ALA A 56 -16.62 19.51 13.89
N LYS A 57 -17.30 20.43 13.18
CA LYS A 57 -17.31 20.42 11.70
C LYS A 57 -15.92 20.62 11.10
N THR A 58 -15.10 21.49 11.68
CA THR A 58 -13.71 21.67 11.23
C THR A 58 -12.88 20.42 11.47
N ALA A 59 -13.05 19.76 12.62
CA ALA A 59 -12.39 18.49 12.93
C ALA A 59 -12.81 17.38 11.95
N ASP A 60 -14.10 17.27 11.60
CA ASP A 60 -14.59 16.32 10.59
C ASP A 60 -13.97 16.56 9.20
N VAL A 61 -13.84 17.84 8.79
CA VAL A 61 -13.18 18.19 7.52
C VAL A 61 -11.71 17.81 7.53
N ILE A 62 -11.01 18.02 8.65
CA ILE A 62 -9.60 17.63 8.80
C ILE A 62 -9.44 16.11 8.84
N ALA A 63 -10.31 15.39 9.54
CA ALA A 63 -10.31 13.93 9.60
C ALA A 63 -10.61 13.30 8.23
N GLY A 64 -11.53 13.90 7.46
CA GLY A 64 -11.82 13.51 6.07
C GLY A 64 -10.68 13.82 5.09
N TRP A 65 -9.80 14.76 5.43
CA TRP A 65 -8.61 15.11 4.64
C TRP A 65 -7.36 14.31 5.02
N ARG A 66 -7.49 13.21 5.80
CA ARG A 66 -6.41 12.24 5.90
C ARG A 66 -6.28 11.53 4.54
N PRO A 67 -5.18 11.74 3.78
CA PRO A 67 -4.93 10.86 2.65
C PRO A 67 -4.83 9.44 3.22
N VAL A 68 -5.68 8.53 2.77
CA VAL A 68 -5.43 7.10 2.93
C VAL A 68 -4.16 6.86 2.14
N LEU A 69 -3.02 6.85 2.83
CA LEU A 69 -1.82 6.24 2.29
C LEU A 69 -2.22 4.78 2.13
N ASP A 70 -2.31 4.30 0.89
CA ASP A 70 -2.45 2.87 0.65
C ASP A 70 -1.35 2.19 1.47
N ASP A 71 -1.73 1.39 2.48
CA ASP A 71 -0.82 0.55 3.25
C ASP A 71 -0.30 -0.51 2.26
N GLU A 72 0.70 -0.14 1.45
CA GLU A 72 1.41 -1.11 0.64
C GLU A 72 2.07 -2.09 1.61
N PRO A 73 1.73 -3.39 1.55
CA PRO A 73 2.33 -4.36 2.45
C PRO A 73 3.85 -4.27 2.32
N ALA A 74 4.51 -4.08 3.46
CA ALA A 74 5.96 -3.98 3.50
C ALA A 74 6.58 -5.23 2.85
N PRO A 75 7.62 -5.06 2.02
CA PRO A 75 8.23 -6.18 1.31
C PRO A 75 8.83 -7.20 2.29
N ASP A 76 8.60 -8.48 2.03
CA ASP A 76 9.25 -9.57 2.78
C ASP A 76 10.75 -9.62 2.43
N GLU A 77 11.56 -8.99 3.28
CA GLU A 77 13.01 -8.92 3.11
C GLU A 77 13.70 -10.28 3.14
N GLU A 78 13.20 -11.23 3.94
CA GLU A 78 13.81 -12.56 4.07
C GLU A 78 13.62 -13.36 2.77
N ARG A 79 12.41 -13.29 2.20
CA ARG A 79 12.09 -13.89 0.90
C ARG A 79 12.95 -13.28 -0.20
N VAL A 80 13.14 -11.95 -0.22
CA VAL A 80 14.02 -11.27 -1.17
C VAL A 80 15.47 -11.74 -1.01
N LEU A 81 15.99 -11.79 0.22
CA LEU A 81 17.37 -12.22 0.49
C LEU A 81 17.62 -13.65 0.03
N LYS A 82 16.68 -14.57 0.29
CA LYS A 82 16.77 -15.96 -0.19
C LYS A 82 16.71 -16.05 -1.71
N THR A 83 15.88 -15.21 -2.34
CA THR A 83 15.73 -15.17 -3.80
C THR A 83 16.99 -14.63 -4.49
N ALA A 84 17.62 -13.60 -3.92
CA ALA A 84 18.84 -12.99 -4.45
C ALA A 84 20.01 -13.99 -4.59
N ARG A 85 20.03 -15.08 -3.80
CA ARG A 85 21.05 -16.14 -3.89
C ARG A 85 20.98 -16.98 -5.18
N HIS A 86 19.94 -16.80 -6.00
CA HIS A 86 19.81 -17.44 -7.30
C HIS A 86 20.33 -16.59 -8.45
N PHE A 87 20.94 -15.44 -8.16
CA PHE A 87 21.55 -14.56 -9.14
C PHE A 87 23.08 -14.59 -9.04
N ASP A 88 23.77 -14.48 -10.18
CA ASP A 88 25.21 -14.23 -10.22
C ASP A 88 25.54 -12.75 -9.99
N GLU A 89 26.83 -12.43 -10.02
CA GLU A 89 27.34 -11.08 -9.83
C GLU A 89 26.95 -10.15 -11.00
N GLU A 90 26.73 -10.68 -12.20
CA GLU A 90 26.23 -9.93 -13.34
C GLU A 90 24.72 -9.66 -13.29
N GLY A 91 24.01 -10.28 -12.35
CA GLY A 91 22.57 -10.16 -12.15
C GLY A 91 21.72 -11.05 -13.04
N ARG A 92 22.26 -12.19 -13.46
CA ARG A 92 21.58 -13.24 -14.22
C ARG A 92 21.19 -14.39 -13.30
N LEU A 93 20.08 -15.04 -13.59
CA LEU A 93 19.64 -16.23 -12.86
C LEU A 93 20.55 -17.42 -13.12
N VAL A 94 21.20 -17.93 -12.06
CA VAL A 94 22.07 -19.11 -12.13
C VAL A 94 21.29 -20.42 -12.16
N ARG A 95 20.12 -20.47 -11.53
CA ARG A 95 19.24 -21.63 -11.48
C ARG A 95 17.79 -21.23 -11.28
N TRP A 96 16.87 -22.11 -11.66
CA TRP A 96 15.45 -21.92 -11.37
C TRP A 96 15.11 -22.34 -9.93
N PRO A 97 14.48 -21.47 -9.11
CA PRO A 97 14.13 -21.84 -7.74
C PRO A 97 13.09 -22.95 -7.67
N ALA A 98 13.22 -23.86 -6.69
CA ALA A 98 12.21 -24.90 -6.44
C ALA A 98 10.95 -24.37 -5.72
N LYS A 99 11.07 -23.28 -4.96
CA LYS A 99 9.97 -22.72 -4.15
C LYS A 99 9.16 -21.71 -4.97
N ARG A 100 7.83 -21.90 -5.00
CA ARG A 100 6.91 -21.05 -5.78
C ARG A 100 7.01 -19.55 -5.44
N GLY A 101 7.10 -19.19 -4.17
CA GLY A 101 7.24 -17.79 -3.75
C GLY A 101 8.55 -17.14 -4.24
N GLN A 102 9.61 -17.91 -4.47
CA GLN A 102 10.85 -17.39 -5.05
C GLN A 102 10.76 -17.29 -6.57
N GLN A 103 10.14 -18.29 -7.22
CA GLN A 103 9.87 -18.25 -8.66
C GLN A 103 9.09 -17.00 -9.04
N GLU A 104 8.05 -16.65 -8.27
CA GLU A 104 7.25 -15.44 -8.49
C GLU A 104 8.12 -14.18 -8.55
N ILE A 105 9.02 -13.97 -7.58
CA ILE A 105 9.88 -12.78 -7.58
C ILE A 105 10.85 -12.83 -8.78
N CYS A 106 11.39 -14.00 -9.12
CA CYS A 106 12.23 -14.15 -10.32
C CYS A 106 11.45 -13.82 -11.61
N LEU A 107 10.17 -14.20 -11.70
CA LEU A 107 9.31 -13.86 -12.83
C LEU A 107 9.07 -12.35 -12.91
N TRP A 108 8.82 -11.69 -11.78
CA TRP A 108 8.73 -10.23 -11.72
C TRP A 108 10.02 -9.53 -12.13
N PHE A 109 11.18 -10.10 -11.76
CA PHE A 109 12.47 -9.62 -12.25
C PHE A 109 12.56 -9.73 -13.77
N LEU A 110 12.24 -10.90 -14.36
CA LEU A 110 12.25 -11.08 -15.81
C LEU A 110 11.29 -10.13 -16.52
N TRP A 111 10.05 -10.01 -16.01
CA TRP A 111 9.04 -9.07 -16.50
C TRP A 111 9.55 -7.63 -16.50
N SER A 112 10.27 -7.21 -15.44
CA SER A 112 10.84 -5.85 -15.35
C SER A 112 11.85 -5.53 -16.46
N LYS A 113 12.46 -6.56 -17.05
CA LYS A 113 13.41 -6.44 -18.15
C LYS A 113 12.77 -6.55 -19.53
N ILE A 114 11.51 -6.97 -19.62
CA ILE A 114 10.76 -6.97 -20.87
C ILE A 114 10.23 -5.55 -21.13
N PRO A 115 10.59 -4.91 -22.25
CA PRO A 115 10.06 -3.61 -22.64
C PRO A 115 8.53 -3.59 -22.75
N ALA A 116 7.91 -2.56 -22.15
CA ALA A 116 6.49 -2.30 -22.25
C ALA A 116 6.09 -1.88 -23.69
N GLY A 117 4.86 -2.19 -24.10
CA GLY A 117 4.30 -1.74 -25.38
C GLY A 117 4.93 -2.34 -26.65
N ARG A 118 5.82 -3.31 -26.52
CA ARG A 118 6.48 -4.00 -27.63
C ARG A 118 6.00 -5.44 -27.76
N GLU A 119 5.81 -5.88 -28.99
CA GLU A 119 5.59 -7.27 -29.34
C GLU A 119 6.92 -7.96 -29.63
N PHE A 120 7.03 -9.20 -29.16
CA PHE A 120 8.18 -10.05 -29.35
C PHE A 120 7.76 -11.31 -30.09
N THR A 121 8.51 -11.67 -31.11
CA THR A 121 8.45 -13.05 -31.61
C THR A 121 9.02 -14.01 -30.57
N GLU A 122 8.66 -15.29 -30.66
CA GLU A 122 9.22 -16.34 -29.81
C GLU A 122 10.76 -16.30 -29.70
N ARG A 123 11.44 -16.08 -30.83
CA ARG A 123 12.90 -15.99 -30.88
C ARG A 123 13.40 -14.76 -30.13
N GLN A 124 12.82 -13.59 -30.37
CA GLN A 124 13.23 -12.34 -29.73
C GLN A 124 13.03 -12.37 -28.21
N ILE A 125 11.91 -12.92 -27.72
CA ILE A 125 11.72 -13.05 -26.27
C ILE A 125 12.69 -14.09 -25.68
N SER A 126 12.98 -15.17 -26.41
CA SER A 126 13.95 -16.18 -25.95
C SER A 126 15.36 -15.61 -25.88
N GLU A 127 15.78 -14.84 -26.89
CA GLU A 127 17.06 -14.11 -26.90
C GLU A 127 17.17 -13.15 -25.73
N LEU A 128 16.12 -12.34 -25.48
CA LEU A 128 16.08 -11.45 -24.31
C LEU A 128 16.25 -12.24 -23.02
N LEU A 129 15.48 -13.31 -22.83
CA LEU A 129 15.55 -14.12 -21.60
C LEU A 129 16.92 -14.79 -21.45
N ASN A 130 17.55 -15.25 -22.53
CA ASN A 130 18.90 -15.82 -22.52
C ASN A 130 19.97 -14.82 -22.04
N THR A 131 19.73 -13.51 -22.10
CA THR A 131 20.64 -12.53 -21.48
C THR A 131 20.49 -12.44 -19.96
N LEU A 132 19.40 -12.96 -19.40
CA LEU A 132 18.99 -12.80 -18.00
C LEU A 132 19.18 -14.08 -17.18
N HIS A 133 19.63 -15.18 -17.77
CA HIS A 133 19.89 -16.44 -17.08
C HIS A 133 21.01 -17.24 -17.77
N VAL A 134 21.58 -18.22 -17.08
CA VAL A 134 22.71 -19.04 -17.59
C VAL A 134 22.38 -20.54 -17.73
N PHE A 135 21.23 -21.00 -17.24
CA PHE A 135 20.83 -22.41 -17.32
C PHE A 135 20.23 -22.84 -18.68
N GLY A 136 20.09 -21.92 -19.63
CA GLY A 136 19.77 -22.23 -21.03
C GLY A 136 18.35 -22.72 -21.33
N ASP A 137 17.39 -22.46 -20.44
CA ASP A 137 15.98 -22.87 -20.64
C ASP A 137 15.04 -21.66 -20.64
N ALA A 138 15.10 -20.88 -21.72
CA ALA A 138 14.18 -19.78 -21.96
C ALA A 138 12.73 -20.26 -22.17
N ALA A 139 12.52 -21.50 -22.61
CA ALA A 139 11.17 -22.04 -22.84
C ALA A 139 10.41 -22.22 -21.52
N LEU A 140 11.07 -22.73 -20.48
CA LEU A 140 10.56 -22.78 -19.11
C LEU A 140 10.12 -21.39 -18.64
N LEU A 141 11.00 -20.40 -18.77
CA LEU A 141 10.72 -19.03 -18.32
C LEU A 141 9.54 -18.40 -19.07
N ARG A 142 9.43 -18.60 -20.39
CA ARG A 142 8.30 -18.10 -21.18
C ARG A 142 6.98 -18.72 -20.74
N ARG A 143 6.97 -20.04 -20.49
CA ARG A 143 5.79 -20.74 -20.00
C ARG A 143 5.38 -20.20 -18.63
N ASP A 144 6.31 -20.11 -17.69
CA ASP A 144 6.01 -19.64 -16.34
C ASP A 144 5.58 -18.16 -16.31
N LEU A 145 6.16 -17.30 -17.16
CA LEU A 145 5.72 -15.91 -17.34
C LEU A 145 4.28 -15.82 -17.86
N PHE A 146 3.91 -16.70 -18.79
CA PHE A 146 2.55 -16.76 -19.33
C PHE A 146 1.57 -17.32 -18.29
N ASP A 147 1.92 -18.43 -17.63
CA ASP A 147 1.09 -19.07 -16.61
C ASP A 147 0.87 -18.17 -15.39
N PHE A 148 1.84 -17.30 -15.07
CA PHE A 148 1.70 -16.28 -14.02
C PHE A 148 0.98 -15.00 -14.51
N GLY A 149 0.57 -14.94 -15.77
CA GLY A 149 -0.19 -13.81 -16.33
C GLY A 149 0.62 -12.53 -16.50
N LEU A 150 1.96 -12.60 -16.55
CA LEU A 150 2.84 -11.44 -16.73
C LEU A 150 3.09 -11.11 -18.21
N VAL A 151 2.94 -12.11 -19.07
CA VAL A 151 2.98 -11.95 -20.52
C VAL A 151 1.78 -12.65 -21.14
N GLN A 152 1.25 -12.07 -22.20
CA GLN A 152 0.32 -12.73 -23.09
C GLN A 152 1.09 -13.37 -24.24
N ARG A 153 0.61 -14.52 -24.73
CA ARG A 153 1.09 -15.13 -25.98
C ARG A 153 -0.07 -15.48 -26.89
N THR A 154 0.14 -15.43 -28.21
CA THR A 154 -0.83 -15.94 -29.18
C THR A 154 -0.99 -17.46 -29.05
N ARG A 155 -2.11 -18.01 -29.52
CA ARG A 155 -2.39 -19.45 -29.41
C ARG A 155 -1.33 -20.31 -30.10
N ASP A 156 -0.76 -19.80 -31.18
CA ASP A 156 0.33 -20.44 -31.93
C ASP A 156 1.72 -20.22 -31.28
N GLY A 157 1.79 -19.49 -30.16
CA GLY A 157 3.01 -19.24 -29.38
C GLY A 157 4.02 -18.32 -30.04
N ARG A 158 3.67 -17.70 -31.17
CA ARG A 158 4.61 -16.92 -32.01
C ARG A 158 4.86 -15.52 -31.51
N GLU A 159 3.88 -14.91 -30.86
CA GLU A 159 3.94 -13.53 -30.41
C GLU A 159 3.74 -13.48 -28.90
N TYR A 160 4.55 -12.66 -28.25
CA TYR A 160 4.52 -12.38 -26.83
C TYR A 160 4.40 -10.87 -26.60
N ARG A 161 3.59 -10.50 -25.61
CA ARG A 161 3.42 -9.11 -25.17
C ARG A 161 3.43 -9.05 -23.65
N ARG A 162 4.17 -8.10 -23.09
CA ARG A 162 4.13 -7.81 -21.65
C ARG A 162 2.75 -7.28 -21.26
N ILE A 163 2.22 -7.76 -20.13
CA ILE A 163 0.99 -7.24 -19.51
C ILE A 163 1.42 -6.25 -18.42
N GLU A 164 0.98 -4.99 -18.53
CA GLU A 164 1.28 -3.97 -17.51
C GLU A 164 0.44 -4.22 -16.26
N GLN A 165 1.12 -4.45 -15.14
CA GLN A 165 0.54 -4.71 -13.83
C GLN A 165 1.42 -4.10 -12.75
N LYS A 166 0.83 -3.83 -11.59
CA LYS A 166 1.55 -3.29 -10.44
C LYS A 166 2.51 -4.37 -9.90
N PRO A 167 3.84 -4.14 -9.91
CA PRO A 167 4.78 -5.10 -9.35
C PRO A 167 4.71 -5.14 -7.82
N PRO A 168 5.09 -6.26 -7.19
CA PRO A 168 5.17 -6.38 -5.74
C PRO A 168 6.31 -5.51 -5.19
N ALA A 169 6.19 -5.08 -3.94
CA ALA A 169 7.18 -4.25 -3.27
C ALA A 169 8.57 -4.92 -3.23
N GLU A 170 8.60 -6.26 -3.15
CA GLU A 170 9.81 -7.08 -3.16
C GLU A 170 10.67 -6.90 -4.42
N LEU A 171 10.07 -6.56 -5.57
CA LEU A 171 10.81 -6.39 -6.82
C LEU A 171 11.84 -5.26 -6.70
N LYS A 172 11.44 -4.13 -6.11
CA LYS A 172 12.33 -2.97 -5.94
C LYS A 172 13.53 -3.34 -5.07
N LEU A 173 13.29 -4.04 -3.96
CA LEU A 173 14.36 -4.51 -3.07
C LEU A 173 15.29 -5.51 -3.75
N LEU A 174 14.74 -6.43 -4.55
CA LEU A 174 15.55 -7.40 -5.29
C LEU A 174 16.46 -6.68 -6.31
N LEU A 175 15.91 -5.76 -7.10
CA LEU A 175 16.66 -4.99 -8.09
C LEU A 175 17.79 -4.18 -7.46
N SER A 176 17.54 -3.53 -6.32
CA SER A 176 18.57 -2.83 -5.57
C SER A 176 19.69 -3.76 -5.11
N ARG A 177 19.36 -4.95 -4.60
CA ARG A 177 20.37 -5.94 -4.15
C ARG A 177 21.21 -6.50 -5.30
N ILE A 178 20.57 -6.85 -6.42
CA ILE A 178 21.28 -7.32 -7.62
C ILE A 178 22.19 -6.21 -8.17
N GLY A 179 21.72 -4.96 -8.22
CA GLY A 179 22.52 -3.82 -8.67
C GLY A 179 23.75 -3.57 -7.78
N LEU A 180 23.61 -3.68 -6.46
CA LEU A 180 24.72 -3.55 -5.52
C LEU A 180 25.75 -4.67 -5.68
N ALA A 181 25.33 -5.92 -5.92
CA ALA A 181 26.23 -7.04 -6.15
C ALA A 181 27.09 -6.81 -7.41
N ARG A 182 26.46 -6.35 -8.49
CA ARG A 182 27.15 -6.02 -9.74
C ARG A 182 28.15 -4.88 -9.61
N ALA A 183 27.83 -3.85 -8.82
CA ALA A 183 28.73 -2.73 -8.56
C ALA A 183 29.96 -3.13 -7.71
N LYS A 184 29.86 -4.19 -6.91
CA LYS A 184 30.98 -4.71 -6.10
C LYS A 184 31.94 -5.59 -6.91
N ALA A 185 31.46 -6.19 -7.99
CA ALA A 185 32.23 -7.08 -8.86
C ALA A 185 32.94 -6.36 -10.03
N ALA A 186 32.58 -5.10 -10.31
CA ALA A 186 33.18 -4.25 -11.33
C ALA A 186 34.35 -3.42 -10.77
#